data_AF-A0A920C475-F1
#
_entry.id   AF-A0A920C475-F1
#
_cell.length_a   1.000
_cell.length_b   1.000
_cell.length_c   1.000
_cell.angle_alpha   90.00
_cell.angle_beta   90.00
_cell.angle_gamma   90.00
#
_symmetry.space_group_name_H-M   'P 1'
#
loop_
_entity.id
_entity.type
_entity.pdbx_description
1 polymer ?
#
loop_
_entity_poly.entity_id
_entity_poly.type
_entity_poly.pdbx_seq_one_letter_code
_entity_poly.pdbx_strand_id
1 'polypeptide(L)'
;MISFILTAKRLLKALWKSFRHKVFKSLFFTLVFIILSGTLFYTRIEGWALLDSIYFSVVSLIPSGFDTGLSPATNLGKLFTMMYLIVGVGVMIGLIVMIGKAVIDFDKTDDEKN
;
A
#
# COMPACT_ATOMS: atom_id res chain seq x y z
N MET A 1 22.77 20.25 0.05
CA MET A 1 22.25 19.40 -1.05
C MET A 1 22.83 17.99 -1.03
N ILE A 2 24.13 17.81 -0.75
CA ILE A 2 24.77 16.48 -0.66
C ILE A 2 24.13 15.60 0.44
N SER A 3 23.82 16.16 1.61
CA SER A 3 23.15 15.45 2.71
C SER A 3 21.78 14.91 2.32
N PHE A 4 21.02 15.65 1.50
CA PHE A 4 19.72 15.20 1.00
C PHE A 4 19.85 13.97 0.09
N ILE A 5 20.84 13.97 -0.80
CA ILE A 5 21.11 12.85 -1.71
C ILE A 5 21.58 11.61 -0.94
N LEU A 6 22.40 11.79 0.11
CA LEU A 6 22.84 10.70 0.97
C LEU A 6 21.67 10.09 1.74
N THR A 7 20.80 10.90 2.34
CA THR A 7 19.59 10.44 3.02
C THR A 7 18.65 9.74 2.04
N ALA A 8 18.47 10.26 0.83
CA ALA A 8 17.65 9.63 -0.20
C ALA A 8 18.20 8.25 -0.62
N LYS A 9 19.50 8.14 -0.88
CA LYS A 9 20.15 6.85 -1.17
C LYS A 9 20.02 5.86 -0.01
N ARG A 10 20.11 6.37 1.23
CA ARG A 10 19.93 5.57 2.45
C ARG A 10 18.54 4.97 2.53
N LEU A 11 17.51 5.80 2.34
CA LEU A 11 16.11 5.36 2.32
C LEU A 11 15.84 4.33 1.21
N LEU A 12 16.35 4.57 -0.01
CA LEU A 12 16.21 3.62 -1.12
C LEU A 12 16.88 2.28 -0.81
N LYS A 13 18.06 2.28 -0.18
CA LYS A 13 18.78 1.06 0.22
C LYS A 13 18.04 0.31 1.34
N ALA A 14 17.48 1.02 2.32
CA ALA A 14 16.66 0.46 3.39
C ALA A 14 15.40 -0.21 2.82
N LEU A 15 14.70 0.46 1.90
CA LEU A 15 13.56 -0.10 1.18
C LEU A 15 13.94 -1.37 0.40
N TRP A 16 15.02 -1.34 -0.37
CA TRP A 16 15.47 -2.50 -1.15
C TRP A 16 15.87 -3.68 -0.23
N LYS A 17 16.52 -3.41 0.90
CA LYS A 17 16.82 -4.45 1.90
C LYS A 17 15.54 -5.03 2.50
N SER A 18 14.52 -4.19 2.74
CA SER A 18 13.21 -4.63 3.25
C SER A 18 12.53 -5.62 2.30
N PHE A 19 12.63 -5.40 0.99
CA PHE A 19 12.18 -6.34 -0.06
C PHE A 19 12.84 -7.73 -0.03
N ARG A 20 13.89 -7.95 0.79
CA ARG A 20 14.53 -9.26 0.96
C ARG A 20 13.88 -10.12 2.05
N HIS A 21 13.06 -9.54 2.93
CA HIS A 21 12.39 -10.28 4.00
C HIS A 21 11.18 -11.07 3.46
N LYS A 22 11.07 -12.36 3.86
CA LYS A 22 9.97 -13.25 3.40
C LYS A 22 8.58 -12.70 3.74
N VAL A 23 8.44 -12.09 4.93
CA VAL A 23 7.18 -11.48 5.39
C VAL A 23 6.80 -10.27 4.53
N PHE A 24 7.77 -9.40 4.21
CA PHE A 24 7.54 -8.24 3.36
C PHE A 24 7.04 -8.65 1.97
N LYS A 25 7.71 -9.64 1.36
CA LYS A 25 7.28 -10.17 0.06
C LYS A 25 5.87 -10.73 0.12
N SER A 26 5.56 -11.52 1.15
CA SER A 26 4.23 -12.12 1.32
C SER A 26 3.13 -11.05 1.39
N LEU A 27 3.31 -10.02 2.25
CA LEU A 27 2.37 -8.90 2.37
C LEU A 27 2.25 -8.12 1.07
N PHE A 28 3.36 -7.83 0.40
CA PHE A 28 3.38 -7.11 -0.86
C PHE A 28 2.61 -7.85 -1.96
N PHE A 29 2.88 -9.14 -2.15
CA PHE A 29 2.12 -9.95 -3.12
C PHE A 29 0.64 -10.04 -2.76
N THR A 30 0.32 -10.20 -1.48
CA THR A 30 -1.07 -10.22 -1.00
C THR A 30 -1.78 -8.91 -1.33
N LEU A 31 -1.13 -7.78 -1.09
CA LEU A 31 -1.67 -6.46 -1.40
C LEU A 31 -1.89 -6.27 -2.90
N VAL A 32 -0.94 -6.69 -3.74
CA VAL A 32 -1.09 -6.66 -5.20
C VAL A 32 -2.27 -7.51 -5.65
N PHE A 33 -2.45 -8.72 -5.10
CA PHE A 33 -3.61 -9.56 -5.38
C PHE A 33 -4.93 -8.90 -4.98
N ILE A 34 -4.97 -8.25 -3.81
CA ILE A 34 -6.14 -7.51 -3.34
C ILE A 34 -6.47 -6.38 -4.32
N ILE A 35 -5.49 -5.53 -4.68
CA ILE A 35 -5.69 -4.41 -5.60
C ILE A 35 -6.15 -4.89 -6.97
N LEU A 36 -5.57 -5.96 -7.51
CA LEU A 36 -5.99 -6.54 -8.79
C LEU A 36 -7.42 -7.07 -8.74
N SER A 37 -7.79 -7.76 -7.65
CA SER A 37 -9.14 -8.24 -7.41
C SER A 37 -10.15 -7.09 -7.35
N GLY A 38 -9.85 -6.05 -6.55
CA GLY A 38 -10.67 -4.84 -6.45
C GLY A 38 -10.82 -4.15 -7.81
N THR A 39 -9.71 -3.96 -8.53
CA THR A 39 -9.70 -3.32 -9.85
C THR A 39 -10.63 -4.04 -10.82
N LEU A 40 -10.48 -5.36 -10.97
CA LEU A 40 -11.32 -6.17 -11.87
C LEU A 40 -12.80 -6.13 -11.47
N PHE A 41 -13.06 -6.11 -10.16
CA PHE A 41 -14.41 -6.03 -9.63
C PHE A 41 -15.06 -4.68 -9.96
N TYR A 42 -14.40 -3.56 -9.64
CA TYR A 42 -14.94 -2.22 -9.88
C TYR A 42 -15.11 -1.92 -11.38
N THR A 43 -14.17 -2.35 -12.23
CA THR A 43 -14.32 -2.20 -13.69
C THR A 43 -15.54 -2.97 -14.22
N ARG A 44 -15.85 -4.15 -13.68
CA ARG A 44 -16.97 -4.98 -14.17
C ARG A 44 -18.33 -4.61 -13.56
N ILE A 45 -18.37 -4.34 -12.27
CA ILE A 45 -19.62 -4.16 -11.51
C ILE A 45 -20.04 -2.69 -11.47
N GLU A 46 -19.08 -1.78 -11.27
CA GLU A 46 -19.36 -0.33 -11.25
C GLU A 46 -19.16 0.33 -12.62
N GLY A 47 -18.58 -0.40 -13.59
CA GLY A 47 -18.38 0.10 -14.96
C GLY A 47 -17.34 1.22 -15.07
N TRP A 48 -16.50 1.38 -14.05
CA TRP A 48 -15.49 2.43 -14.02
C TRP A 48 -14.36 2.15 -15.00
N ALA A 49 -13.68 3.22 -15.45
CA ALA A 49 -12.46 3.07 -16.21
C ALA A 49 -11.41 2.31 -15.40
N LEU A 50 -10.49 1.63 -16.10
CA LEU A 50 -9.46 0.81 -15.45
C LEU A 50 -8.57 1.65 -14.51
N LEU A 51 -8.23 2.89 -14.91
CA LEU A 51 -7.46 3.79 -14.06
C LEU A 51 -8.23 4.22 -12.81
N ASP A 52 -9.52 4.56 -12.93
CA ASP A 52 -10.36 4.93 -11.79
C ASP A 52 -10.56 3.76 -10.83
N SER A 53 -10.69 2.55 -11.37
CA SER A 53 -10.81 1.31 -10.61
C SER A 53 -9.54 1.02 -9.80
N ILE A 54 -8.36 1.19 -10.40
CA ILE A 54 -7.06 1.03 -9.71
C ILE A 54 -6.92 2.12 -8.65
N TYR A 55 -7.20 3.37 -9.02
CA TYR A 55 -7.10 4.53 -8.12
C TYR A 55 -7.96 4.34 -6.88
N PHE A 56 -9.25 4.00 -7.05
CA PHE A 56 -10.15 3.72 -5.94
C PHE A 56 -9.67 2.53 -5.11
N SER A 57 -9.25 1.43 -5.75
CA SER A 57 -8.77 0.22 -5.07
C SER A 57 -7.55 0.46 -4.17
N VAL A 58 -6.70 1.43 -4.51
CA VAL A 58 -5.53 1.81 -3.71
C VAL A 58 -5.91 2.82 -2.63
N VAL A 59 -6.61 3.89 -3.01
CA VAL A 59 -6.95 4.99 -2.08
C VAL A 59 -7.92 4.52 -1.00
N SER A 60 -8.84 3.61 -1.31
CA SER A 60 -9.78 3.10 -0.31
C SER A 60 -9.08 2.31 0.81
N LEU A 61 -7.91 1.72 0.55
CA LEU A 61 -7.13 0.98 1.55
C LEU A 61 -6.28 1.88 2.45
N ILE A 62 -6.13 3.15 2.07
CA ILE A 62 -5.38 4.14 2.85
C ILE A 62 -6.40 5.02 3.56
N PRO A 63 -6.44 5.02 4.91
CA PRO A 63 -7.36 5.87 5.67
C PRO A 63 -6.92 7.33 5.58
N SER A 64 -7.20 7.94 4.43
CA SER A 64 -6.79 9.31 4.08
C SER A 64 -7.87 10.34 4.41
N GLY A 65 -9.14 9.91 4.51
CA GLY A 65 -10.29 10.77 4.78
C GLY A 65 -10.67 11.70 3.62
N PHE A 66 -10.00 11.59 2.47
CA PHE A 66 -10.32 12.39 1.30
C PHE A 66 -11.49 11.79 0.52
N ASP A 67 -12.43 12.66 0.17
CA ASP A 67 -13.46 12.31 -0.81
C ASP A 67 -12.83 12.33 -2.21
N THR A 68 -12.88 11.19 -2.88
CA THR A 68 -12.33 11.01 -4.22
C THR A 68 -13.35 11.32 -5.31
N GLY A 69 -14.62 11.53 -4.95
CA GLY A 69 -15.74 11.59 -5.89
C GLY A 69 -16.12 10.23 -6.49
N LEU A 70 -15.44 9.14 -6.10
CA LEU A 70 -15.73 7.77 -6.50
C LEU A 70 -16.26 6.98 -5.31
N SER A 71 -17.43 6.36 -5.47
CA SER A 71 -18.04 5.51 -4.44
C SER A 71 -18.93 4.48 -5.12
N PRO A 72 -18.91 3.20 -4.69
CA PRO A 72 -19.72 2.16 -5.29
C PRO A 72 -21.21 2.52 -5.22
N ALA A 73 -21.85 2.64 -6.37
CA ALA A 73 -23.27 2.96 -6.48
C ALA A 73 -24.13 1.70 -6.30
N THR A 74 -23.61 0.54 -6.69
CA THR A 74 -24.35 -0.72 -6.66
C THR A 74 -24.40 -1.34 -5.27
N ASN A 75 -25.48 -2.05 -4.94
CA ASN A 75 -25.60 -2.77 -3.66
C ASN A 75 -24.51 -3.83 -3.51
N LEU A 76 -24.17 -4.52 -4.61
CA LEU A 76 -23.12 -5.53 -4.65
C LEU A 76 -21.74 -4.88 -4.43
N GLY A 77 -21.47 -3.74 -5.07
CA GLY A 77 -20.23 -2.99 -4.90
C GLY A 77 -20.02 -2.46 -3.48
N LYS A 78 -21.09 -2.01 -2.82
CA LYS A 78 -21.05 -1.63 -1.41
C LYS A 78 -20.67 -2.81 -0.51
N LEU A 79 -21.33 -3.96 -0.68
CA LEU A 79 -21.05 -5.17 0.09
C LEU A 79 -19.62 -5.68 -0.13
N PHE A 80 -19.17 -5.71 -1.38
CA PHE A 80 -17.80 -6.06 -1.72
C PHE A 80 -16.81 -5.10 -1.06
N THR A 81 -17.06 -3.80 -1.15
CA THR A 81 -16.17 -2.78 -0.58
C THR A 81 -16.06 -2.90 0.93
N MET A 82 -17.15 -3.21 1.64
CA MET A 82 -17.08 -3.48 3.08
C MET A 82 -16.11 -4.61 3.40
N MET A 83 -16.22 -5.75 2.72
CA MET A 83 -15.32 -6.90 2.92
C MET A 83 -13.89 -6.60 2.47
N TYR A 84 -13.75 -5.90 1.35
CA TYR A 84 -12.48 -5.48 0.76
C TYR A 84 -11.68 -4.60 1.72
N LEU A 85 -12.34 -3.64 2.37
CA LEU A 85 -11.71 -2.75 3.35
C LEU A 85 -11.25 -3.49 4.60
N ILE A 86 -12.06 -4.40 5.14
CA ILE A 86 -11.70 -5.17 6.35
C ILE A 86 -10.38 -5.94 6.14
N VAL A 87 -10.22 -6.57 4.96
CA VAL A 87 -9.03 -7.36 4.65
C VAL A 87 -7.88 -6.47 4.19
N GLY A 88 -8.13 -5.57 3.23
CA GLY A 88 -7.08 -4.81 2.56
C GLY A 88 -6.44 -3.75 3.43
N VAL A 89 -7.21 -3.09 4.31
CA VAL A 89 -6.65 -2.04 5.20
C VAL A 89 -5.65 -2.66 6.18
N GLY A 90 -5.94 -3.84 6.73
CA GLY A 90 -5.00 -4.54 7.61
C GLY A 90 -3.68 -4.89 6.93
N VAL A 91 -3.74 -5.39 5.69
CA VAL A 91 -2.55 -5.70 4.88
C VAL A 91 -1.76 -4.44 4.53
N MET A 92 -2.45 -3.35 4.13
CA MET A 92 -1.84 -2.07 3.81
C MET A 92 -1.11 -1.48 5.01
N ILE A 93 -1.77 -1.42 6.18
CA ILE A 93 -1.16 -0.94 7.43
C ILE A 93 0.05 -1.79 7.81
N GLY A 94 -0.07 -3.13 7.72
CA GLY A 94 1.04 -4.04 8.01
C GLY A 94 2.26 -3.78 7.13
N LEU A 95 2.05 -3.50 5.84
CA LEU A 95 3.12 -3.15 4.91
C LEU A 95 3.77 -1.80 5.29
N ILE A 96 2.97 -0.77 5.59
CA ILE A 96 3.45 0.56 5.99
C ILE A 96 4.28 0.47 7.27
N VAL A 97 3.80 -0.25 8.29
CA VAL A 97 4.53 -0.45 9.54
C VAL A 97 5.86 -1.16 9.29
N MET A 98 5.89 -2.17 8.43
CA MET A 98 7.13 -2.90 8.11
C MET A 98 8.15 -2.00 7.39
N ILE A 99 7.70 -1.11 6.52
CA ILE A 99 8.55 -0.08 5.90
C ILE A 99 9.08 0.87 6.97
N GLY A 100 8.22 1.38 7.85
CA GLY A 100 8.61 2.27 8.94
C GLY A 100 9.68 1.65 9.86
N LYS A 101 9.50 0.39 10.25
CA LYS A 101 10.49 -0.35 11.05
C LYS A 101 11.82 -0.51 10.31
N ALA A 102 11.78 -0.83 9.01
CA ALA A 102 13.00 -0.96 8.21
C ALA A 102 13.78 0.36 8.09
N VAL A 103 13.10 1.51 8.10
CA VAL A 103 13.75 2.83 8.13
C VAL A 103 14.39 3.10 9.49
N ILE A 104 13.68 2.82 10.58
CA ILE A 104 14.17 3.03 11.95
C ILE A 104 15.36 2.12 12.28
N ASP A 105 15.28 0.83 11.91
CA ASP A 105 16.36 -0.13 12.16
C ASP A 105 17.64 0.21 11.37
N PHE A 106 17.49 0.88 10.23
CA PHE A 106 18.64 1.37 9.45
C PHE A 106 19.34 2.55 10.15
N ASP A 107 18.60 3.42 10.83
CA ASP A 107 19.17 4.56 11.57
C ASP A 107 20.05 4.08 12.74
N LYS A 108 19.56 3.07 13.49
CA LYS A 108 20.31 2.46 14.60
C LYS A 108 21.63 1.82 14.19
N THR A 109 21.71 1.27 12.97
CA THR A 109 22.93 0.61 12.48
C THR A 109 23.97 1.58 11.91
N ASP A 110 23.60 2.82 11.61
CA ASP A 110 24.53 3.90 11.26
C ASP A 110 25.09 4.58 12.53
N ASP A 111 24.31 4.70 13.61
CA ASP A 111 24.77 5.26 14.89
C ASP A 111 25.79 4.37 15.61
N GLU A 112 25.68 3.03 15.52
CA GLU A 112 26.67 2.11 16.10
C GLU A 112 28.02 2.06 15.34
N LYS A 113 28.11 2.68 14.15
CA LYS A 113 29.31 2.65 13.29
C LYS A 113 30.10 3.96 13.28
N ASN A 114 29.58 5.02 13.88
CA ASN A 114 30.29 6.30 14.08
C ASN A 114 30.74 6.44 15.54
#